data_AF-A0AAV0Q6Z4-F1
#
_entry.id   AF-A0AAV0Q6Z4-F1
#
_cell.length_a   1.000
_cell.length_b   1.000
_cell.length_c   1.000
_cell.angle_alpha   90.00
_cell.angle_beta   90.00
_cell.angle_gamma   90.00
#
_symmetry.space_group_name_H-M   'P 1'
#
loop_
_entity.id
_entity.type
_entity.pdbx_description
1 polymer ?
#
loop_
_entity_poly.entity_id
_entity_poly.type
_entity_poly.pdbx_seq_one_letter_code
_entity_poly.pdbx_strand_id
1 'polypeptide(L)'
;MSYDFTDWFAMVKELQSSANIFSNIGPDVRWVGNENGFAGTTCWSTINRTALSIGNGSNLDYLNTGDPAGTDWVPAECDVSIRTGWFWHKSQSPKNLTQLLEIYYNSVGRNCVLLLNVPPNTTGLISDSDVERLREFRTAIDTI
;
A
#
# COMPACT_ATOMS: atom_id res chain seq x y z
N MET A 1 -0.35 -25.57 -3.42
CA MET A 1 1.06 -25.17 -3.50
C MET A 1 1.33 -24.32 -2.27
N SER A 2 2.33 -24.67 -1.47
CA SER A 2 2.73 -23.91 -0.28
C SER A 2 4.04 -23.18 -0.56
N TYR A 3 4.20 -21.98 0.00
CA TYR A 3 5.43 -21.20 -0.11
C TYR A 3 6.23 -21.29 1.20
N ASP A 4 7.55 -21.31 1.08
CA ASP A 4 8.48 -21.40 2.23
C ASP A 4 8.81 -19.99 2.77
N PHE A 5 7.78 -19.27 3.20
CA PHE A 5 7.89 -17.86 3.62
C PHE A 5 8.94 -17.65 4.72
N THR A 6 9.07 -18.58 5.67
CA THR A 6 10.04 -18.49 6.77
C THR A 6 11.47 -18.40 6.24
N ASP A 7 11.83 -19.26 5.29
CA ASP A 7 13.19 -19.30 4.72
C ASP A 7 13.45 -18.07 3.87
N TRP A 8 12.45 -17.59 3.12
CA TRP A 8 12.56 -16.38 2.33
C TRP A 8 12.77 -15.14 3.21
N PHE A 9 12.01 -15.01 4.30
CA PHE A 9 12.17 -13.90 5.23
C PHE A 9 13.53 -13.93 5.93
N ALA A 10 13.98 -15.12 6.35
CA ALA A 10 15.31 -15.29 6.94
C ALA A 10 16.43 -14.87 5.98
N MET A 11 16.37 -15.33 4.73
CA MET A 11 17.35 -14.97 3.70
C MET A 11 17.35 -13.46 3.40
N VAL A 12 16.18 -12.83 3.29
CA VAL A 12 16.11 -11.37 3.08
C VAL A 12 16.76 -10.63 4.25
N LYS A 13 16.48 -11.03 5.50
CA LYS A 13 17.07 -10.38 6.68
C LYS A 13 18.56 -10.69 6.86
N GLU A 14 19.05 -11.82 6.37
CA GLU A 14 20.48 -12.13 6.32
C GLU A 14 21.20 -11.18 5.34
N LEU A 15 20.66 -11.03 4.13
CA LEU A 15 21.28 -10.22 3.08
C LEU A 15 21.07 -8.71 3.28
N GLN A 16 19.93 -8.31 3.82
CA GLN A 16 19.48 -6.93 3.98
C GLN A 16 18.68 -6.79 5.29
N SER A 17 19.38 -6.79 6.43
CA SER A 17 18.77 -6.82 7.77
C SER A 17 17.79 -5.69 8.08
N SER A 18 17.95 -4.53 7.45
CA SER A 18 17.06 -3.37 7.60
C SER A 18 15.90 -3.32 6.60
N ALA A 19 15.81 -4.26 5.66
CA ALA A 19 14.75 -4.26 4.66
C ALA A 19 13.39 -4.58 5.31
N ASN A 20 12.38 -3.76 5.01
CA ASN A 20 11.00 -4.08 5.35
C ASN A 20 10.44 -5.10 4.36
N ILE A 21 9.72 -6.09 4.87
CA ILE A 21 9.08 -7.14 4.09
C ILE A 21 7.57 -6.95 4.17
N PHE A 22 6.99 -6.67 3.00
CA PHE A 22 5.56 -6.67 2.80
C PHE A 22 5.04 -8.09 2.54
N SER A 23 3.93 -8.43 3.17
CA SER A 23 2.98 -9.45 2.68
C SER A 23 1.57 -9.03 3.07
N ASN A 24 0.55 -9.84 2.75
CA ASN A 24 -0.82 -9.58 3.24
C ASN A 24 -0.87 -9.36 4.77
N ILE A 25 0.05 -9.95 5.55
CA ILE A 25 0.09 -9.88 7.02
C ILE A 25 1.50 -9.62 7.61
N GLY A 26 2.41 -9.00 6.86
CA GLY A 26 3.79 -8.74 7.33
C GLY A 26 4.82 -9.83 6.97
N PRO A 27 6.03 -9.79 7.53
CA PRO A 27 6.25 -9.49 8.95
C PRO A 27 6.38 -8.02 9.30
N ASP A 28 6.85 -7.16 8.40
CA ASP A 28 7.13 -5.76 8.75
C ASP A 28 6.00 -4.82 8.34
N VAL A 29 5.34 -5.09 7.22
CA VAL A 29 4.27 -4.24 6.67
C VAL A 29 3.14 -5.12 6.13
N ARG A 30 1.88 -4.77 6.43
CA ARG A 30 0.70 -5.50 5.98
C ARG A 30 -0.01 -4.76 4.86
N TRP A 31 -0.77 -5.50 4.07
CA TRP A 31 -1.74 -4.91 3.16
C TRP A 31 -2.89 -4.23 3.92
N VAL A 32 -3.38 -3.09 3.42
CA VAL A 32 -4.56 -2.41 4.00
C VAL A 32 -5.89 -3.10 3.66
N GLY A 33 -5.89 -4.10 2.78
CA GLY A 33 -7.08 -4.89 2.46
C GLY A 33 -7.90 -4.39 1.25
N ASN A 34 -7.43 -3.38 0.52
CA ASN A 34 -8.04 -2.93 -0.74
C ASN A 34 -7.01 -2.21 -1.63
N GLU A 35 -7.33 -2.09 -2.92
CA GLU A 35 -6.51 -1.36 -3.92
C GLU A 35 -7.00 0.09 -4.15
N ASN A 36 -7.93 0.58 -3.33
CA ASN A 36 -8.37 1.97 -3.37
C ASN A 36 -7.41 2.90 -2.60
N GLY A 37 -6.46 2.33 -1.85
CA GLY A 37 -5.53 3.06 -1.01
C GLY A 37 -6.17 3.64 0.25
N PHE A 38 -7.26 3.03 0.76
CA PHE A 38 -8.02 3.57 1.88
C PHE A 38 -7.87 2.69 3.13
N ALA A 39 -7.39 3.26 4.21
CA ALA A 39 -7.47 2.67 5.55
C ALA A 39 -8.83 2.93 6.19
N GLY A 40 -9.19 2.10 7.18
CA GLY A 40 -10.37 2.31 8.00
C GLY A 40 -10.27 3.63 8.78
N THR A 41 -11.40 4.18 9.21
CA THR A 41 -11.40 5.43 10.02
C THR A 41 -10.57 5.30 11.29
N THR A 42 -10.47 4.09 11.84
CA THR A 42 -9.46 3.68 12.80
C THR A 42 -8.53 2.67 12.14
N CYS A 43 -7.22 2.86 12.27
CA CYS A 43 -6.21 1.93 11.77
C CYS A 43 -5.10 1.71 12.82
N TRP A 44 -5.18 0.59 13.53
CA TRP A 44 -4.15 0.13 14.44
C TRP A 44 -2.98 -0.44 13.63
N SER A 45 -1.75 -0.04 13.99
CA SER A 45 -0.54 -0.63 13.42
C SER A 45 -0.25 -2.03 13.98
N THR A 46 -1.06 -2.53 14.92
CA THR A 46 -0.95 -3.85 15.50
C THR A 46 -1.95 -4.84 14.90
N ILE A 47 -1.56 -6.11 14.77
CA ILE A 47 -2.42 -7.24 14.41
C ILE A 47 -1.99 -8.49 15.17
N ASN A 48 -2.80 -9.54 15.17
CA ASN A 48 -2.36 -10.87 15.58
C ASN A 48 -2.07 -11.71 14.33
N ARG A 49 -0.77 -11.90 14.01
CA ARG A 49 -0.35 -12.66 12.83
C ARG A 49 -0.64 -14.15 12.93
N THR A 50 -0.71 -14.70 14.14
CA THR A 50 -0.99 -16.13 14.35
C THR A 50 -2.43 -16.51 14.06
N ALA A 51 -3.33 -15.53 14.07
CA ALA A 51 -4.74 -15.70 13.71
C ALA A 51 -5.00 -15.65 12.19
N LEU A 52 -3.97 -15.37 11.38
CA LEU A 52 -4.07 -15.18 9.94
C LEU A 52 -3.05 -16.05 9.19
N SER A 53 -3.25 -16.21 7.89
CA SER A 53 -2.29 -16.89 7.01
C SER A 53 -2.04 -16.07 5.75
N ILE A 54 -0.77 -16.02 5.33
CA ILE A 54 -0.38 -15.32 4.09
C ILE A 54 -1.07 -15.98 2.89
N GLY A 55 -1.60 -15.17 1.97
CA GLY A 55 -2.34 -15.65 0.80
C GLY A 55 -3.80 -16.03 1.08
N ASN A 56 -4.24 -15.97 2.34
CA ASN A 56 -5.64 -16.14 2.70
C ASN A 56 -6.32 -14.78 2.89
N GLY A 57 -7.03 -14.31 1.87
CA GLY A 57 -7.71 -13.00 1.85
C GLY A 57 -8.97 -12.92 2.73
N SER A 58 -9.24 -13.92 3.58
CA SER A 58 -10.40 -13.94 4.46
C SER A 58 -10.12 -13.14 5.74
N ASN A 59 -10.10 -11.80 5.64
CA ASN A 59 -10.41 -10.81 6.70
C ASN A 59 -9.96 -9.39 6.28
N LEU A 60 -10.45 -8.90 5.13
CA LEU A 60 -10.08 -7.58 4.61
C LEU A 60 -10.38 -6.45 5.61
N ASP A 61 -11.51 -6.50 6.32
CA ASP A 61 -11.88 -5.51 7.33
C ASP A 61 -10.90 -5.47 8.52
N TYR A 62 -10.39 -6.64 8.93
CA TYR A 62 -9.37 -6.73 9.99
C TYR A 62 -8.04 -6.15 9.52
N LEU A 63 -7.64 -6.40 8.26
CA LEU A 63 -6.44 -5.77 7.69
C LEU A 63 -6.59 -4.25 7.62
N ASN A 64 -7.78 -3.78 7.26
CA ASN A 64 -8.12 -2.38 7.05
C ASN A 64 -8.13 -1.55 8.35
N THR A 65 -8.51 -2.18 9.46
CA THR A 65 -8.67 -1.51 10.76
C THR A 65 -7.57 -1.86 11.76
N GLY A 66 -6.91 -3.00 11.60
CA GLY A 66 -5.97 -3.55 12.58
C GLY A 66 -6.66 -4.01 13.86
N ASP A 67 -5.86 -4.32 14.88
CA ASP A 67 -6.33 -4.87 16.15
C ASP A 67 -5.66 -4.17 17.34
N PRO A 68 -6.41 -3.47 18.21
CA PRO A 68 -5.85 -2.86 19.42
C PRO A 68 -5.29 -3.89 20.42
N ALA A 69 -5.75 -5.14 20.36
CA ALA A 69 -5.22 -6.25 21.15
C ALA A 69 -4.19 -7.09 20.37
N GLY A 70 -3.82 -6.66 19.16
CA GLY A 70 -2.82 -7.31 18.33
C GLY A 70 -1.44 -7.32 19.01
N THR A 71 -0.73 -8.44 18.89
CA THR A 71 0.58 -8.66 19.52
C THR A 71 1.76 -8.26 18.64
N ASP A 72 1.53 -8.14 17.33
CA ASP A 72 2.56 -7.87 16.33
C ASP A 72 2.39 -6.46 15.77
N TRP A 73 3.44 -5.63 15.81
CA TRP A 73 3.45 -4.32 15.15
C TRP A 73 3.73 -4.49 13.65
N VAL A 74 2.69 -4.37 12.84
CA VAL A 74 2.72 -4.54 11.38
C VAL A 74 1.86 -3.43 10.75
N PRO A 75 2.39 -2.21 10.57
CA PRO A 75 1.64 -1.08 10.01
C PRO A 75 1.08 -1.40 8.62
N ALA A 76 -0.05 -0.76 8.29
CA ALA A 76 -0.71 -0.94 7.00
C ALA A 76 -0.07 -0.06 5.90
N GLU A 77 0.14 -0.67 4.74
CA GLU A 77 0.46 0.00 3.49
C GLU A 77 -0.78 0.09 2.61
N CYS A 78 -1.11 1.31 2.22
CA CYS A 78 -2.19 1.67 1.32
C CYS A 78 -1.65 1.72 -0.10
N ASP A 79 -1.77 0.63 -0.84
CA ASP A 79 -1.37 0.52 -2.22
C ASP A 79 -2.50 0.91 -3.17
N VAL A 80 -2.17 1.75 -4.16
CA VAL A 80 -3.13 2.18 -5.19
C VAL A 80 -2.39 2.67 -6.43
N SER A 81 -2.97 2.45 -7.61
CA SER A 81 -2.44 3.02 -8.85
C SER A 81 -2.91 4.46 -9.03
N ILE A 82 -2.05 5.33 -9.59
CA ILE A 82 -2.45 6.66 -10.08
C ILE A 82 -3.49 6.55 -11.21
N ARG A 83 -3.58 5.41 -11.89
CA ARG A 83 -4.56 5.09 -12.95
C ARG A 83 -5.58 4.08 -12.45
N THR A 84 -6.49 3.62 -13.33
CA THR A 84 -7.43 2.54 -13.00
C THR A 84 -6.73 1.19 -12.91
N GLY A 85 -5.76 0.92 -13.81
CA GLY A 85 -4.96 -0.31 -13.79
C GLY A 85 -3.56 -0.10 -13.20
N TRP A 86 -2.92 -1.20 -12.81
CA TRP A 86 -1.53 -1.21 -12.36
C TRP A 86 -0.54 -0.99 -13.50
N PHE A 87 -0.85 -1.47 -14.71
CA PHE A 87 -0.06 -1.26 -15.92
C PHE A 87 -0.60 -0.08 -16.74
N TRP A 88 0.24 0.46 -17.61
CA TRP A 88 -0.15 1.57 -18.46
C TRP A 88 -1.08 1.10 -19.60
N HIS A 89 -2.17 1.85 -19.78
CA HIS A 89 -3.09 1.69 -20.91
C HIS A 89 -3.37 3.06 -21.53
N LYS A 90 -3.27 3.15 -22.87
CA LYS A 90 -3.50 4.39 -23.63
C LYS A 90 -4.88 5.01 -23.40
N SER A 91 -5.89 4.19 -23.10
CA SER A 91 -7.27 4.61 -22.86
C SER A 91 -7.52 5.15 -21.45
N GLN A 92 -6.55 5.05 -20.55
CA GLN A 92 -6.68 5.51 -19.18
C GLN A 92 -6.03 6.88 -18.98
N SER A 93 -6.45 7.56 -17.92
CA SER A 93 -5.88 8.83 -17.46
C SER A 93 -5.57 8.74 -15.96
N PRO A 94 -4.66 9.56 -15.43
CA PRO A 94 -4.43 9.59 -13.99
C PRO A 94 -5.66 10.13 -13.24
N LYS A 95 -5.90 9.59 -12.04
CA LYS A 95 -6.85 10.08 -11.03
C LYS A 95 -6.67 11.58 -10.83
N ASN A 96 -7.78 12.32 -10.77
CA ASN A 96 -7.75 13.78 -10.60
C ASN A 96 -7.19 14.18 -9.22
N LEU A 97 -6.84 15.45 -9.06
CA LEU A 97 -6.21 15.96 -7.83
C LEU A 97 -7.09 15.71 -6.59
N THR A 98 -8.41 15.94 -6.69
CA THR A 98 -9.35 15.69 -5.58
C THR A 98 -9.34 14.23 -5.15
N GLN A 99 -9.32 13.29 -6.10
CA GLN A 99 -9.23 11.85 -5.81
C GLN A 99 -7.91 11.49 -5.11
N LEU A 100 -6.78 12.09 -5.54
CA LEU A 100 -5.48 11.84 -4.91
C LEU A 100 -5.40 12.42 -3.49
N LEU A 101 -5.98 13.60 -3.25
CA LEU A 101 -6.09 14.17 -1.90
C LEU A 101 -7.00 13.33 -1.01
N GLU A 102 -8.12 12.83 -1.54
CA GLU A 102 -8.98 11.89 -0.81
C GLU A 102 -8.22 10.62 -0.41
N ILE A 103 -7.45 10.03 -1.33
CA ILE A 103 -6.54 8.91 -1.02
C ILE A 103 -5.55 9.30 0.08
N TYR A 104 -4.90 10.46 -0.02
CA TYR A 104 -3.93 10.93 0.97
C TYR A 104 -4.53 11.02 2.38
N TYR A 105 -5.68 11.66 2.52
CA TYR A 105 -6.36 11.79 3.80
C TYR A 105 -6.88 10.46 4.34
N ASN A 106 -7.24 9.52 3.47
CA ASN A 106 -7.68 8.17 3.86
C ASN A 106 -6.52 7.16 4.00
N SER A 107 -5.26 7.57 3.80
CA SER A 107 -4.06 6.73 3.97
C SER A 107 -3.07 7.38 4.95
N VAL A 108 -2.24 8.31 4.48
CA VAL A 108 -1.27 9.08 5.30
C VAL A 108 -1.98 9.79 6.45
N GLY A 109 -3.15 10.36 6.19
CA GLY A 109 -3.99 10.97 7.23
C GLY A 109 -4.59 9.99 8.25
N ARG A 110 -4.41 8.67 8.07
CA ARG A 110 -4.94 7.60 8.92
C ARG A 110 -3.86 6.61 9.37
N ASN A 111 -2.68 7.12 9.72
CA ASN A 111 -1.60 6.31 10.31
C ASN A 111 -1.11 5.17 9.40
N CYS A 112 -1.10 5.42 8.08
CA CYS A 112 -0.62 4.46 7.08
C CYS A 112 0.43 5.08 6.17
N VAL A 113 1.20 4.23 5.47
CA VAL A 113 2.02 4.66 4.34
C VAL A 113 1.20 4.55 3.04
N LEU A 114 1.34 5.53 2.14
CA LEU A 114 0.76 5.49 0.81
C LEU A 114 1.79 4.98 -0.20
N LEU A 115 1.51 3.85 -0.84
CA LEU A 115 2.25 3.32 -1.98
C LEU A 115 1.49 3.63 -3.28
N LEU A 116 1.87 4.73 -3.95
CA LEU A 116 1.23 5.15 -5.20
C LEU A 116 1.99 4.61 -6.42
N ASN A 117 1.38 3.69 -7.16
CA ASN A 117 1.94 3.17 -8.40
C ASN A 117 1.80 4.17 -9.56
N VAL A 118 2.85 4.29 -10.36
CA VAL A 118 2.91 5.16 -11.55
C VAL A 118 3.51 4.35 -12.70
N PRO A 119 2.70 3.84 -13.64
CA PRO A 119 3.19 2.89 -14.62
C PRO A 119 3.89 3.58 -15.81
N PRO A 120 5.10 3.12 -16.19
CA PRO A 120 5.72 3.50 -17.45
C PRO A 120 4.86 3.09 -18.65
N ASN A 121 4.86 3.92 -19.69
CA ASN A 121 4.20 3.64 -20.96
C ASN A 121 5.02 2.66 -21.83
N THR A 122 4.56 2.42 -23.06
CA THR A 122 5.24 1.51 -24.02
C THR A 122 6.61 1.98 -24.50
N THR A 123 7.01 3.22 -24.20
CA THR A 123 8.37 3.73 -24.48
C THR A 123 9.28 3.66 -23.25
N GLY A 124 8.80 3.06 -22.14
CA GLY A 124 9.56 2.97 -20.88
C GLY A 124 9.61 4.28 -20.09
N LEU A 125 8.74 5.25 -20.39
CA LEU A 125 8.70 6.56 -19.74
C LEU A 125 7.40 6.75 -18.97
N ILE A 126 7.42 7.50 -17.88
CA ILE A 126 6.20 7.98 -17.24
C ILE A 126 5.52 8.98 -18.17
N SER A 127 4.20 8.86 -18.34
CA SER A 127 3.45 9.79 -19.21
C SER A 127 3.46 11.21 -18.63
N ASP A 128 3.57 12.23 -19.49
CA ASP A 128 3.62 13.64 -19.07
C ASP A 128 2.41 14.03 -18.20
N SER A 129 1.23 13.50 -18.50
CA SER A 129 0.02 13.74 -17.70
C SER A 129 0.10 13.17 -16.28
N ASP A 130 0.81 12.05 -16.08
CA ASP A 130 1.03 11.46 -14.76
C ASP A 130 2.07 12.27 -13.99
N VAL A 131 3.15 12.71 -14.67
CA VAL A 131 4.17 13.59 -14.09
C VAL A 131 3.55 14.90 -13.62
N GLU A 132 2.72 15.54 -14.47
CA GLU A 132 2.05 16.79 -14.12
C GLU A 132 1.12 16.61 -12.93
N ARG A 133 0.31 15.54 -12.93
CA ARG A 133 -0.57 15.22 -11.80
C ARG A 133 0.20 15.00 -10.49
N LEU A 134 1.37 14.37 -10.54
CA LEU A 134 2.22 14.20 -9.35
C LEU A 134 2.75 15.55 -8.82
N ARG A 135 3.08 16.50 -9.71
CA ARG A 135 3.50 17.85 -9.33
C ARG A 135 2.35 18.63 -8.70
N GLU A 136 1.17 18.59 -9.31
CA GLU A 136 -0.06 19.17 -8.75
C GLU A 136 -0.34 18.60 -7.35
N PHE A 137 -0.26 17.27 -7.21
CA PHE A 137 -0.50 16.58 -5.95
C PHE A 137 0.52 16.97 -4.88
N ARG A 138 1.81 17.02 -5.21
CA ARG A 138 2.83 17.49 -4.26
C ARG A 138 2.56 18.93 -3.81
N THR A 139 2.27 19.81 -4.76
CA THR A 139 1.99 21.23 -4.47
C THR A 139 0.79 21.37 -3.54
N ALA A 140 -0.26 20.57 -3.72
CA ALA A 140 -1.40 20.58 -2.82
C ALA A 140 -1.05 20.09 -1.40
N ILE A 141 -0.26 19.01 -1.27
CA ILE A 141 0.22 18.50 0.02
C ILE A 141 1.10 19.53 0.75
N ASP A 142 1.85 20.36 0.03
CA ASP A 142 2.67 21.42 0.64
C ASP A 142 1.86 22.56 1.29
N THR A 143 0.54 22.59 1.06
CA THR A 143 -0.35 23.65 1.57
C THR A 143 -1.20 23.24 2.77
N ILE A 144 -1.04 22.01 3.26
CA ILE A 144 -1.82 21.44 4.38
C ILE A 144 -1.00 21.30 5.66
#